data_AF-A0A520P435-F1
#
_entry.id   AF-A0A520P435-F1
#
_cell.length_a   1.000
_cell.length_b   1.000
_cell.length_c   1.000
_cell.angle_alpha   90.00
_cell.angle_beta   90.00
_cell.angle_gamma   90.00
#
_symmetry.space_group_name_H-M   'P 1'
#
loop_
_entity.id
_entity.type
_entity.pdbx_description
1 polymer ?
#
loop_
_entity_poly.entity_id
_entity_poly.type
_entity_poly.pdbx_seq_one_letter_code
_entity_poly.pdbx_strand_id
1 'polypeptide(L)'
;SPLILEKLAHRHLGYDVPRWGSPESYPYHTLRGYLIVIANQFTGSDGDMFTTSFRQLQLGPLVGKRTWGGVIGIDGRYQLVDGTTTTQPQYSIWFHHAGWTVENHGVDPDIEVEDTPQSFVKNEDPMLARTVQEMLRMLKEKPVQSVSYSPSPRRLLPD
;
A
#
# COMPACT_ATOMS: atom_id res chain seq x y z
N SER A 1 -0.54 3.05 7.99
CA SER A 1 -1.95 2.80 8.35
C SER A 1 -2.28 1.32 8.25
N PRO A 2 -2.50 0.65 9.40
CA PRO A 2 -2.87 -0.76 9.43
C PRO A 2 -4.25 -1.04 8.81
N LEU A 3 -5.21 -0.11 8.89
CA LEU A 3 -6.55 -0.29 8.33
C LEU A 3 -6.55 -0.30 6.80
N ILE A 4 -5.72 0.54 6.17
CA ILE A 4 -5.54 0.52 4.71
C ILE A 4 -4.85 -0.78 4.31
N LEU A 5 -3.80 -1.17 5.04
CA LEU A 5 -3.05 -2.38 4.76
C LEU A 5 -3.92 -3.64 4.84
N GLU A 6 -4.82 -3.73 5.83
CA GLU A 6 -5.80 -4.81 5.97
C GLU A 6 -6.63 -4.99 4.69
N LYS A 7 -7.17 -3.89 4.14
CA LYS A 7 -7.96 -3.94 2.90
C LYS A 7 -7.13 -4.34 1.69
N LEU A 8 -5.91 -3.82 1.56
CA LEU A 8 -5.02 -4.16 0.45
C LEU A 8 -4.52 -5.61 0.49
N ALA A 9 -4.42 -6.19 1.69
CA ALA A 9 -3.96 -7.56 1.88
C ALA A 9 -5.04 -8.62 1.59
N HIS A 10 -6.31 -8.22 1.46
CA HIS A 10 -7.38 -9.16 1.14
C HIS A 10 -7.18 -9.79 -0.25
N ARG A 11 -7.19 -11.13 -0.29
CA ARG A 11 -7.12 -11.88 -1.54
C ARG A 11 -8.50 -11.98 -2.18
N HIS A 12 -8.58 -11.68 -3.46
CA HIS A 12 -9.77 -11.97 -4.26
C HIS A 12 -9.92 -13.49 -4.46
N LEU A 13 -10.99 -14.08 -3.93
CA LEU A 13 -11.21 -15.53 -3.93
C LEU A 13 -12.26 -15.98 -4.93
N GLY A 14 -13.21 -15.11 -5.29
CA GLY A 14 -14.28 -15.46 -6.21
C GLY A 14 -15.27 -14.34 -6.41
N TYR A 15 -16.49 -14.73 -6.79
CA TYR A 15 -17.56 -13.82 -7.15
C TYR A 15 -18.92 -14.29 -6.66
N ASP A 16 -19.72 -13.36 -6.15
CA ASP A 16 -21.17 -13.48 -6.11
C ASP A 16 -21.72 -13.01 -7.47
N VAL A 17 -22.33 -13.93 -8.22
CA VAL A 17 -22.88 -13.65 -9.56
C VAL A 17 -24.41 -13.63 -9.46
N PRO A 18 -25.04 -12.44 -9.44
CA PRO A 18 -26.49 -12.36 -9.32
C PRO A 18 -27.18 -12.78 -10.63
N ARG A 19 -28.45 -13.20 -10.52
CA ARG A 19 -29.29 -13.48 -11.70
C ARG A 19 -29.46 -12.25 -12.58
N TRP A 20 -29.57 -11.08 -11.94
CA TRP A 20 -29.73 -9.77 -12.57
C TRP A 20 -28.72 -8.82 -11.92
N GLY A 21 -27.90 -8.15 -12.74
CA GLY A 21 -26.86 -7.23 -12.26
C GLY A 21 -25.45 -7.71 -12.57
N SER A 22 -24.47 -7.02 -11.97
CA SER A 22 -23.04 -7.30 -12.17
C SER A 22 -22.50 -8.23 -11.09
N PRO A 23 -21.56 -9.12 -11.42
CA PRO A 23 -20.82 -9.88 -10.42
C PRO A 23 -20.11 -8.99 -9.40
N GLU A 24 -20.15 -9.39 -8.14
CA GLU A 24 -19.43 -8.73 -7.05
C GLU A 24 -18.31 -9.62 -6.53
N SER A 25 -17.20 -9.03 -6.11
CA SER A 25 -16.05 -9.78 -5.60
C SER A 25 -16.35 -10.45 -4.26
N TYR A 26 -15.81 -11.65 -4.04
CA TYR A 26 -15.79 -12.31 -2.75
C TYR A 26 -14.35 -12.55 -2.26
N PRO A 27 -14.00 -12.15 -1.02
CA PRO A 27 -14.74 -11.20 -0.18
C PRO A 27 -14.98 -9.85 -0.88
N TYR A 28 -15.95 -9.08 -0.39
CA TYR A 28 -16.24 -7.75 -0.92
C TYR A 28 -15.02 -6.82 -0.78
N HIS A 29 -14.90 -5.89 -1.74
CA HIS A 29 -13.84 -4.89 -1.80
C HIS A 29 -12.42 -5.49 -1.95
N THR A 30 -12.29 -6.55 -2.74
CA THR A 30 -10.98 -7.15 -3.06
C THR A 30 -10.44 -6.68 -4.40
N LEU A 31 -9.12 -6.54 -4.49
CA LEU A 31 -8.41 -6.13 -5.69
C LEU A 31 -7.95 -7.34 -6.51
N ARG A 32 -8.02 -7.24 -7.84
CA ARG A 32 -7.55 -8.28 -8.78
C ARG A 32 -6.30 -7.89 -9.58
N GLY A 33 -5.88 -6.64 -9.45
CA GLY A 33 -4.77 -6.06 -10.19
C GLY A 33 -3.47 -6.01 -9.37
N TYR A 34 -2.46 -5.39 -9.98
CA TYR A 34 -1.21 -5.10 -9.31
C TYR A 34 -1.34 -3.90 -8.38
N LEU A 35 -0.60 -3.94 -7.28
CA LEU A 35 -0.41 -2.81 -6.40
C LEU A 35 1.04 -2.33 -6.54
N ILE A 36 1.22 -1.01 -6.50
CA ILE A 36 2.50 -0.35 -6.38
C ILE A 36 2.30 0.79 -5.38
N VAL A 37 3.23 0.95 -4.44
CA VAL A 37 3.22 2.08 -3.51
C VAL A 37 4.24 3.11 -3.98
N ILE A 38 3.87 4.38 -3.95
CA ILE A 38 4.81 5.49 -4.11
C ILE A 38 5.13 6.02 -2.72
N ALA A 39 6.42 6.16 -2.40
CA ALA A 39 6.87 6.80 -1.17
C ALA A 39 8.12 7.64 -1.41
N ASN A 40 8.36 8.61 -0.53
CA ASN A 40 9.51 9.49 -0.58
C ASN A 40 9.93 9.90 0.84
N GLN A 41 10.92 10.78 0.95
CA GLN A 41 11.47 11.26 2.23
C GLN A 41 10.46 11.97 3.14
N PHE A 42 9.30 12.38 2.62
CA PHE A 42 8.22 12.98 3.40
C PHE A 42 7.20 11.96 3.91
N THR A 43 7.33 10.69 3.51
CA THR A 43 6.60 9.58 4.11
C THR A 43 7.28 9.22 5.42
N GLY A 44 6.56 9.27 6.54
CA GLY A 44 7.15 9.06 7.87
C GLY A 44 6.21 8.44 8.89
N SER A 45 6.75 7.97 10.01
CA SER A 45 6.00 7.41 11.14
C SER A 45 5.13 6.22 10.72
N ASP A 46 3.81 6.28 10.90
CA ASP A 46 2.89 5.22 10.42
C ASP A 46 2.94 5.04 8.88
N GLY A 47 3.50 6.01 8.14
CA GLY A 47 3.89 5.87 6.74
C GLY A 47 5.06 4.89 6.54
N ASP A 48 6.12 4.98 7.35
CA ASP A 48 7.24 4.00 7.36
C ASP A 48 6.72 2.60 7.75
N MET A 49 5.83 2.54 8.74
CA MET A 49 5.20 1.29 9.18
C MET A 49 4.35 0.65 8.08
N PHE A 50 3.64 1.48 7.29
CA PHE A 50 2.88 1.00 6.15
C PHE A 50 3.81 0.45 5.05
N THR A 51 4.84 1.18 4.65
CA THR A 51 5.74 0.78 3.56
C THR A 51 6.51 -0.48 3.90
N THR A 52 7.06 -0.59 5.11
CA THR A 52 7.77 -1.81 5.56
C THR A 52 6.81 -3.01 5.62
N SER A 53 5.58 -2.82 6.09
CA SER A 53 4.59 -3.91 6.17
C SER A 53 4.06 -4.32 4.80
N PHE A 54 3.87 -3.38 3.87
CA PHE A 54 3.50 -3.65 2.48
C PHE A 54 4.54 -4.55 1.79
N ARG A 55 5.82 -4.28 2.05
CA ARG A 55 6.94 -5.11 1.58
C ARG A 55 6.93 -6.50 2.24
N GLN A 56 6.74 -6.56 3.57
CA GLN A 56 6.67 -7.84 4.30
C GLN A 56 5.55 -8.75 3.77
N LEU A 57 4.41 -8.16 3.41
CA LEU A 57 3.25 -8.86 2.85
C LEU A 57 3.38 -9.16 1.35
N GLN A 58 4.46 -8.71 0.70
CA GLN A 58 4.74 -8.94 -0.72
C GLN A 58 3.58 -8.49 -1.63
N LEU A 59 2.94 -7.36 -1.29
CA LEU A 59 1.77 -6.88 -2.02
C LEU A 59 2.12 -6.22 -3.36
N GLY A 60 3.36 -5.73 -3.51
CA GLY A 60 3.85 -5.08 -4.72
C GLY A 60 5.18 -4.37 -4.49
N PRO A 61 5.75 -3.72 -5.52
CA PRO A 61 6.96 -2.92 -5.38
C PRO A 61 6.70 -1.54 -4.76
N LEU A 62 7.75 -0.96 -4.19
CA LEU A 62 7.84 0.41 -3.73
C LEU A 62 8.63 1.27 -4.74
N VAL A 63 8.05 2.39 -5.17
CA VAL A 63 8.66 3.34 -6.12
C VAL A 63 8.88 4.68 -5.42
N GLY A 64 10.00 5.35 -5.70
CA GLY A 64 10.26 6.73 -5.26
C GLY A 64 11.58 6.84 -4.51
N LYS A 65 11.57 7.37 -3.28
CA LYS A 65 12.78 7.53 -2.45
C LYS A 65 12.61 6.92 -1.07
N ARG A 66 13.73 6.73 -0.38
CA ARG A 66 13.75 6.29 1.01
C ARG A 66 12.85 7.19 1.86
N THR A 67 12.07 6.56 2.72
CA THR A 67 11.19 7.24 3.68
C THR A 67 11.96 7.86 4.84
N TRP A 68 11.26 8.56 5.75
CA TRP A 68 11.86 9.36 6.81
C TRP A 68 12.60 8.53 7.89
N GLY A 69 12.01 7.41 8.33
CA GLY A 69 12.64 6.54 9.33
C GLY A 69 12.50 6.99 10.78
N GLY A 70 11.42 7.68 11.14
CA GLY A 70 11.10 8.00 12.54
C GLY A 70 9.90 7.23 13.03
N VAL A 71 10.12 6.08 13.68
CA VAL A 71 9.08 5.10 14.02
C VAL A 71 8.96 4.80 15.51
N ILE A 72 9.66 5.54 16.38
CA ILE A 72 9.41 5.46 17.83
C ILE A 72 8.21 6.35 18.18
N GLY A 73 7.10 5.73 18.56
CA GLY A 73 5.86 6.41 18.92
C GLY A 73 5.95 7.23 20.21
N ILE A 74 5.01 8.18 20.33
CA ILE A 74 4.84 9.12 21.44
C ILE A 74 3.39 9.04 21.97
N ASP A 75 3.15 9.45 23.22
CA ASP A 75 1.78 9.57 23.78
C ASP A 75 1.40 10.97 24.28
N GLY A 76 2.34 11.93 24.25
CA GLY A 76 2.08 13.32 24.61
C GLY A 76 1.59 13.52 26.04
N ARG A 77 1.92 12.61 26.96
CA ARG A 77 1.32 12.53 28.31
C ARG A 77 1.65 13.72 29.22
N TYR A 78 2.75 14.45 28.98
CA TYR A 78 3.26 15.45 29.91
C TYR A 78 3.15 16.88 29.37
N GLN A 79 2.66 17.78 30.22
CA GLN A 79 2.63 19.23 30.01
C GLN A 79 3.47 19.93 31.09
N LEU A 80 4.19 20.97 30.69
CA LEU A 80 4.97 21.82 31.59
C LEU A 80 4.08 22.88 32.26
N VAL A 81 4.60 23.55 33.29
CA VAL A 81 3.87 24.58 34.07
C VAL A 81 3.40 25.77 33.23
N ASP A 82 4.03 26.01 32.08
CA ASP A 82 3.69 27.05 31.12
C ASP A 82 2.69 26.59 30.04
N GLY A 83 2.25 25.32 30.10
CA GLY A 83 1.34 24.70 29.13
C GLY A 83 2.03 24.03 27.94
N THR A 84 3.36 24.05 27.85
CA THR A 84 4.09 23.36 26.77
C THR A 84 3.85 21.85 26.83
N THR A 85 3.41 21.25 25.73
CA THR A 85 3.32 19.78 25.61
C THR A 85 4.67 19.23 25.17
N THR A 86 5.14 18.21 25.88
CA THR A 86 6.40 17.53 25.55
C THR A 86 6.12 16.15 24.95
N THR A 87 7.01 15.69 24.10
CA THR A 87 6.94 14.35 23.50
C THR A 87 8.23 13.61 23.81
N GLN A 88 8.11 12.32 24.12
CA GLN A 88 9.24 11.45 24.39
C GLN A 88 9.08 10.19 23.54
N PRO A 89 10.13 9.77 22.81
CA PRO A 89 10.10 8.51 22.08
C PRO A 89 9.99 7.36 23.08
N GLN A 90 8.86 6.65 23.08
CA GLN A 90 8.51 5.65 24.11
C GLN A 90 8.16 4.29 23.53
N TYR A 91 7.54 4.25 22.35
CA TYR A 91 6.98 3.02 21.77
C TYR A 91 7.74 2.62 20.52
N SER A 92 8.86 1.93 20.70
CA SER A 92 9.64 1.40 19.57
C SER A 92 8.89 0.25 18.91
N ILE A 93 8.89 0.24 17.57
CA ILE A 93 8.30 -0.84 16.79
C ILE A 93 9.38 -1.76 16.20
N TRP A 94 9.09 -3.06 16.19
CA TRP A 94 9.95 -4.10 15.62
C TRP A 94 9.16 -4.89 14.59
N PHE A 95 9.78 -5.20 13.46
CA PHE A 95 9.17 -6.00 12.39
C PHE A 95 9.87 -7.34 12.21
N HIS A 96 9.14 -8.40 11.89
CA HIS A 96 9.73 -9.74 11.69
C HIS A 96 10.84 -9.78 10.64
N HIS A 97 10.71 -9.00 9.56
CA HIS A 97 11.68 -8.98 8.46
C HIS A 97 12.78 -7.92 8.61
N ALA A 98 12.52 -6.83 9.33
CA ALA A 98 13.43 -5.67 9.42
C ALA A 98 14.01 -5.45 10.84
N GLY A 99 13.49 -6.17 11.83
CA GLY A 99 13.79 -5.91 13.23
C GLY A 99 13.56 -4.45 13.62
N TRP A 100 14.58 -3.82 14.22
CA TRP A 100 14.55 -2.42 14.65
C TRP A 100 15.08 -1.44 13.59
N THR A 101 15.48 -1.91 12.41
CA THR A 101 16.30 -1.11 11.47
C THR A 101 15.55 -0.02 10.73
N VAL A 102 14.22 0.07 10.89
CA VAL A 102 13.43 1.13 10.25
C VAL A 102 13.70 2.49 10.92
N GLU A 103 13.92 2.49 12.24
CA GLU A 103 14.28 3.71 12.98
C GLU A 103 15.65 4.24 12.53
N ASN A 104 15.74 5.55 12.34
CA ASN A 104 16.91 6.28 11.88
C ASN A 104 17.44 5.87 10.49
N HIS A 105 16.63 5.16 9.70
CA HIS A 105 16.96 4.80 8.31
C HIS A 105 15.77 5.02 7.37
N GLY A 106 14.60 4.45 7.69
CA GLY A 106 13.43 4.42 6.81
C GLY A 106 13.34 3.12 6.00
N VAL A 107 12.62 3.18 4.88
CA VAL A 107 12.39 2.05 3.98
C VAL A 107 12.86 2.44 2.58
N ASP A 108 13.87 1.73 2.08
CA ASP A 108 14.37 1.94 0.72
C ASP A 108 13.36 1.44 -0.33
N PRO A 109 13.19 2.18 -1.44
CA PRO A 109 12.34 1.77 -2.55
C PRO A 109 12.94 0.57 -3.30
N ASP A 110 12.09 -0.22 -3.96
CA ASP A 110 12.55 -1.23 -4.91
C ASP A 110 12.95 -0.58 -6.25
N ILE A 111 12.33 0.55 -6.59
CA ILE A 111 12.62 1.36 -7.77
C ILE A 111 12.86 2.80 -7.33
N GLU A 112 14.13 3.21 -7.28
CA GLU A 112 14.48 4.58 -6.93
C GLU A 112 14.16 5.55 -8.08
N VAL A 113 13.52 6.66 -7.74
CA VAL A 113 13.17 7.75 -8.65
C VAL A 113 13.40 9.08 -7.95
N GLU A 114 14.19 9.95 -8.56
CA GLU A 114 14.44 11.29 -8.04
C GLU A 114 13.37 12.27 -8.55
N ASP A 115 12.84 13.09 -7.64
CA ASP A 115 12.05 14.26 -8.02
C ASP A 115 12.97 15.49 -8.08
N THR A 116 13.41 15.82 -9.29
CA THR A 116 14.43 16.86 -9.50
C THR A 116 13.81 18.26 -9.50
N PRO A 117 14.57 19.31 -9.11
CA PRO A 117 14.11 20.69 -9.26
C PRO A 117 13.71 21.04 -10.71
N GLN A 118 14.36 20.42 -11.70
CA GLN A 118 14.04 20.59 -13.12
C GLN A 118 12.66 20.01 -13.46
N SER A 119 12.34 18.82 -12.93
CA SER A 119 11.01 18.20 -13.07
C SER A 119 9.94 19.06 -12.41
N PHE A 120 10.21 19.58 -11.21
CA PHE A 120 9.32 20.50 -10.51
C PHE A 120 9.02 21.77 -11.33
N VAL A 121 10.05 22.43 -11.86
CA VAL A 121 9.89 23.64 -12.70
C VAL A 121 9.10 23.35 -13.99
N LYS A 122 9.20 22.13 -14.52
CA LYS A 122 8.45 21.68 -15.71
C LYS A 122 7.06 21.14 -15.38
N ASN A 123 6.66 21.10 -14.10
CA ASN A 123 5.43 20.48 -13.64
C ASN A 123 5.30 19.00 -14.09
N GLU A 124 6.41 18.28 -14.04
CA GLU A 124 6.50 16.84 -14.32
C GLU A 124 6.53 16.06 -13.00
N ASP A 125 5.80 14.94 -12.93
CA ASP A 125 5.86 14.00 -11.81
C ASP A 125 6.55 12.69 -12.25
N PRO A 126 7.88 12.59 -12.07
CA PRO A 126 8.64 11.43 -12.51
C PRO A 126 8.29 10.16 -11.71
N MET A 127 7.94 10.29 -10.42
CA MET A 127 7.57 9.15 -9.57
C MET A 127 6.27 8.52 -10.05
N LEU A 128 5.24 9.33 -10.31
CA LEU A 128 3.96 8.86 -10.85
C LEU A 128 4.14 8.30 -12.26
N ALA A 129 4.87 9.00 -13.14
CA ALA A 129 5.11 8.53 -14.50
C ALA A 129 5.80 7.16 -14.52
N ARG A 130 6.85 6.99 -13.71
CA ARG A 130 7.55 5.70 -13.59
C ARG A 130 6.64 4.61 -13.01
N THR A 131 5.83 4.94 -12.01
CA THR A 131 4.88 4.00 -11.40
C THR A 131 3.84 3.51 -12.40
N VAL A 132 3.26 4.40 -13.20
CA VAL A 132 2.30 4.04 -14.25
C VAL A 132 2.96 3.16 -15.31
N GLN A 133 4.17 3.52 -15.74
CA GLN A 133 4.94 2.72 -16.69
C GLN A 133 5.17 1.29 -16.16
N GLU A 134 5.55 1.17 -14.89
CA GLU A 134 5.80 -0.13 -14.25
C GLU A 134 4.51 -0.95 -14.12
N MET A 135 3.40 -0.33 -13.72
CA MET A 135 2.11 -1.01 -13.63
C MET A 135 1.64 -1.52 -14.99
N LEU A 136 1.79 -0.72 -16.06
CA LEU A 136 1.47 -1.12 -17.43
C LEU A 136 2.38 -2.27 -17.91
N ARG A 137 3.66 -2.27 -17.54
CA ARG A 137 4.59 -3.37 -17.81
C ARG A 137 4.11 -4.67 -17.15
N MET A 138 3.78 -4.63 -15.86
CA MET A 138 3.27 -5.78 -15.11
C MET A 138 1.96 -6.33 -15.71
N LEU A 139 1.04 -5.45 -16.11
CA LEU A 139 -0.20 -5.83 -16.79
C LEU A 139 0.05 -6.47 -18.16
N LYS A 140 1.05 -6.01 -18.92
CA LYS A 140 1.40 -6.59 -20.22
C LYS A 140 2.05 -7.97 -20.06
N GLU A 141 2.92 -8.14 -19.07
CA GLU A 141 3.62 -9.40 -18.83
C GLU A 141 2.71 -10.49 -18.26
N LYS A 142 1.82 -10.10 -17.35
CA LYS A 142 0.83 -11.01 -16.78
C LYS A 142 -0.52 -10.29 -16.67
N PRO A 143 -1.34 -10.35 -17.72
CA PRO A 143 -2.65 -9.72 -17.74
C PRO A 143 -3.58 -10.28 -16.66
N VAL A 144 -4.44 -9.41 -16.12
CA VAL A 144 -5.54 -9.84 -15.26
C VAL A 144 -6.55 -10.58 -16.13
N GLN A 145 -6.73 -11.88 -15.87
CA GLN A 145 -7.59 -12.73 -16.70
C GLN A 145 -9.06 -12.36 -16.54
N SER A 146 -9.78 -12.29 -17.66
CA SER A 146 -11.24 -12.23 -17.65
C SER A 146 -11.82 -13.55 -17.13
N VAL A 147 -12.94 -13.46 -16.43
CA VAL A 147 -13.65 -14.65 -15.89
C VAL A 147 -14.90 -14.88 -16.72
N SER A 148 -15.09 -16.11 -17.17
CA SER A 148 -16.36 -16.57 -17.73
C SER A 148 -17.17 -17.21 -16.60
N TYR A 149 -18.42 -16.77 -16.44
CA TYR A 149 -19.34 -17.29 -15.41
C TYR A 149 -20.28 -18.39 -15.96
N SER A 150 -20.04 -18.82 -17.21
CA SER A 150 -20.86 -19.82 -17.89
C SER A 150 -20.18 -21.20 -17.91
N PRO A 151 -20.96 -22.29 -17.82
CA PRO A 151 -22.40 -22.31 -17.55
C PRO A 151 -22.72 -22.00 -16.09
N SER A 152 -23.81 -21.27 -15.83
CA SER A 152 -24.30 -21.05 -14.47
C SER A 152 -25.29 -22.15 -14.05
N PRO A 153 -25.37 -22.49 -12.75
CA PRO A 153 -26.34 -23.48 -12.27
C PRO A 153 -27.77 -23.08 -12.65
N ARG A 154 -28.49 -24.00 -13.30
CA ARG A 154 -29.90 -23.82 -13.68
C ARG A 154 -30.74 -24.85 -12.93
N ARG A 155 -31.53 -24.39 -11.96
CA ARG A 155 -32.60 -25.24 -11.39
C ARG A 155 -33.82 -25.11 -12.29
N LEU A 156 -34.21 -26.21 -12.92
CA LEU A 156 -35.46 -26.29 -13.67
C LEU A 156 -36.64 -26.11 -12.68
N LEU A 157 -37.73 -25.48 -13.14
CA LEU A 157 -38.95 -25.42 -12.35
C LEU A 157 -39.47 -26.85 -12.12
N PRO A 158 -40.02 -27.17 -10.94
CA PRO A 158 -40.72 -28.44 -10.74
C PRO A 158 -41.88 -28.57 -11.74
N ASP A 159 -42.16 -29.81 -12.15
CA ASP A 159 -43.32 -30.17 -12.98
C ASP A 159 -44.66 -29.86 -12.28
#